data_AF-A0A529N7A1-F1
#
_entry.id   AF-A0A529N7A1-F1
#
_cell.length_a   1.000
_cell.length_b   1.000
_cell.length_c   1.000
_cell.angle_alpha   90.00
_cell.angle_beta   90.00
_cell.angle_gamma   90.00
#
_symmetry.space_group_name_H-M   'P 1'
#
loop_
_entity.id
_entity.type
_entity.pdbx_description
1 polymer ?
#
loop_
_entity_poly.entity_id
_entity_poly.type
_entity_poly.pdbx_seq_one_letter_code
_entity_poly.pdbx_strand_id
1 'polypeptide(L)'
;QKAEAAVPTAQAKFDRYAGLLKQNVVSKQDYDDAAATLAQAQADVAAAKASVETAKISLDRTSITAPIAGRIDKSTLTPGALVTANQETVLTTIRSLDPINVDVTQSSTNLLNLRQAINEGRLKFSGTNVSVKLKLDNGTIYAQNGKL
;
A
#
# COMPACT_ATOMS: atom_id res chain seq x y z
N GLN A 1 8.42 23.26 -14.82
CA GLN A 1 9.42 24.30 -15.12
C GLN A 1 8.86 25.72 -15.12
N LYS A 2 7.65 26.00 -15.65
CA LYS A 2 7.08 27.38 -15.57
C LYS A 2 6.93 27.93 -14.14
N ALA A 3 6.44 27.13 -13.19
CA ALA A 3 6.23 27.58 -11.81
C ALA A 3 7.56 27.89 -11.08
N GLU A 4 8.59 27.07 -11.29
CA GLU A 4 9.91 27.26 -10.65
C GLU A 4 10.63 28.51 -11.14
N ALA A 5 10.39 28.92 -12.39
CA ALA A 5 10.98 30.13 -12.96
C ALA A 5 10.42 31.43 -12.38
N ALA A 6 9.23 31.40 -11.75
CA ALA A 6 8.60 32.59 -11.16
C ALA A 6 9.13 32.92 -9.76
N VAL A 7 9.69 31.93 -9.04
CA VAL A 7 10.21 32.13 -7.67
C VAL A 7 11.45 33.03 -7.63
N PRO A 8 12.48 32.86 -8.50
CA PRO A 8 13.67 33.72 -8.46
C PRO A 8 13.35 35.20 -8.71
N THR A 9 12.42 35.48 -9.62
CA THR A 9 12.01 36.86 -9.94
C THR A 9 11.21 37.47 -8.81
N ALA A 10 10.30 36.71 -8.18
CA ALA A 10 9.56 37.15 -6.99
C ALA A 10 10.47 37.34 -5.77
N GLN A 11 11.44 36.45 -5.56
CA GLN A 11 12.42 36.53 -4.48
C GLN A 11 13.31 37.77 -4.63
N ALA A 12 13.86 37.99 -5.83
CA ALA A 12 14.67 39.18 -6.10
C ALA A 12 13.87 40.48 -5.90
N LYS A 13 12.56 40.47 -6.18
CA LYS A 13 11.68 41.59 -5.87
C LYS A 13 11.53 41.74 -4.36
N PHE A 14 11.16 40.69 -3.63
CA PHE A 14 11.04 40.73 -2.17
C PHE A 14 12.31 41.25 -1.49
N ASP A 15 13.49 40.73 -1.83
CA ASP A 15 14.77 41.12 -1.21
C ASP A 15 15.09 42.60 -1.45
N ARG A 16 14.80 43.10 -2.66
CA ARG A 16 14.98 44.52 -2.99
C ARG A 16 14.05 45.41 -2.18
N TYR A 17 12.77 45.07 -2.07
CA TYR A 17 11.82 45.87 -1.28
C TYR A 17 12.10 45.77 0.22
N ALA A 18 12.57 44.63 0.72
CA ALA A 18 13.03 44.47 2.10
C ALA A 18 14.21 45.39 2.43
N GLY A 19 15.17 45.53 1.51
CA GLY A 19 16.29 46.46 1.64
C GLY A 19 15.85 47.93 1.63
N LEU A 20 14.95 48.29 0.71
CA LEU A 20 14.45 49.67 0.60
C LEU A 20 13.54 50.06 1.77
N LEU A 21 12.79 49.13 2.36
CA LEU A 21 11.95 49.39 3.53
C LEU A 21 12.81 49.75 4.75
N LYS A 22 13.95 49.06 4.95
CA LYS A 22 14.93 49.40 5.99
C LYS A 22 15.51 50.80 5.83
N GLN A 23 15.56 51.29 4.58
CA GLN A 23 16.00 52.65 4.25
C GLN A 23 14.84 53.67 4.26
N ASN A 24 13.61 53.26 4.61
CA ASN A 24 12.38 54.06 4.54
C ASN A 24 12.08 54.65 3.14
N VAL A 25 12.52 53.98 2.07
CA VAL A 25 12.38 54.46 0.68
C VAL A 25 11.10 53.94 0.00
N VAL A 26 10.47 52.90 0.54
CA VAL A 26 9.24 52.27 0.00
C VAL A 26 8.15 52.15 1.04
N SER A 27 6.90 52.09 0.59
CA SER A 27 5.75 51.88 1.47
C SER A 27 5.75 50.47 2.03
N LYS A 28 5.22 50.31 3.25
CA LYS A 28 4.98 49.00 3.85
C LYS A 28 4.05 48.14 2.99
N GLN A 29 3.09 48.77 2.31
CA GLN A 29 2.18 48.10 1.38
C GLN A 29 2.94 47.40 0.24
N ASP A 30 3.91 48.08 -0.38
CA ASP A 30 4.66 47.49 -1.50
C ASP A 30 5.52 46.29 -1.06
N TYR A 31 6.03 46.34 0.18
CA TYR A 31 6.73 45.21 0.79
C TYR A 31 5.79 44.03 1.03
N ASP A 32 4.62 44.28 1.61
CA ASP A 32 3.61 43.25 1.88
C ASP A 32 3.11 42.61 0.56
N ASP A 33 2.93 43.42 -0.49
CA ASP A 33 2.56 42.93 -1.84
C ASP A 33 3.66 42.05 -2.46
N ALA A 34 4.93 42.43 -2.28
CA ALA A 34 6.07 41.63 -2.75
C ALA A 34 6.20 40.31 -1.97
N ALA A 35 5.95 40.34 -0.65
CA ALA A 35 5.94 39.17 0.21
C ALA A 35 4.80 38.20 -0.18
N ALA A 36 3.60 38.73 -0.42
CA ALA A 36 2.45 37.95 -0.88
C ALA A 36 2.72 37.31 -2.25
N THR A 37 3.33 38.06 -3.19
CA THR A 37 3.69 37.55 -4.51
C THR A 37 4.70 36.39 -4.41
N LEU A 38 5.70 36.51 -3.54
CA LEU A 38 6.67 35.45 -3.29
C LEU A 38 6.00 34.20 -2.70
N ALA A 39 5.13 34.38 -1.70
CA ALA A 39 4.39 33.28 -1.09
C ALA A 39 3.49 32.57 -2.11
N GLN A 40 2.82 33.31 -2.99
CA GLN A 40 2.00 32.75 -4.07
C GLN A 40 2.86 31.92 -5.04
N ALA A 41 4.00 32.46 -5.50
CA ALA A 41 4.89 31.73 -6.40
C ALA A 41 5.44 30.44 -5.78
N GLN A 42 5.75 30.46 -4.48
CA GLN A 42 6.17 29.27 -3.74
C GLN A 42 5.04 28.24 -3.62
N ALA A 43 3.80 28.69 -3.35
CA ALA A 43 2.63 27.83 -3.31
C ALA A 43 2.37 27.18 -4.68
N ASP A 44 2.50 27.93 -5.77
CA ASP A 44 2.33 27.40 -7.14
C ASP A 44 3.39 26.34 -7.47
N VAL A 45 4.64 26.53 -7.00
CA VAL A 45 5.68 25.50 -7.13
C VAL A 45 5.34 24.25 -6.34
N ALA A 46 4.86 24.39 -5.10
CA ALA A 46 4.44 23.25 -4.29
C ALA A 46 3.28 22.48 -4.93
N ALA A 47 2.28 23.20 -5.46
CA ALA A 47 1.16 22.61 -6.19
C ALA A 47 1.65 21.87 -7.46
N ALA A 48 2.52 22.49 -8.25
CA ALA A 48 3.07 21.87 -9.45
C ALA A 48 3.90 20.62 -9.12
N LYS A 49 4.68 20.64 -8.03
CA LYS A 49 5.41 19.45 -7.55
C LYS A 49 4.45 18.33 -7.15
N ALA A 50 3.37 18.64 -6.43
CA ALA A 50 2.35 17.66 -6.08
C ALA A 50 1.67 17.07 -7.32
N SER A 51 1.40 17.88 -8.36
CA SER A 51 0.87 17.37 -9.63
C SER A 51 1.85 16.43 -10.34
N VAL A 52 3.14 16.75 -10.35
CA VAL A 52 4.18 15.87 -10.91
C VAL A 52 4.24 14.54 -10.15
N GLU A 53 4.21 14.59 -8.83
CA GLU A 53 4.23 13.39 -8.00
C GLU A 53 2.99 12.52 -8.22
N THR A 54 1.81 13.15 -8.31
CA THR A 54 0.55 12.45 -8.64
C THR A 54 0.63 11.80 -10.02
N ALA A 55 1.23 12.46 -11.01
CA ALA A 55 1.43 11.91 -12.35
C ALA A 55 2.42 10.73 -12.34
N LYS A 56 3.49 10.81 -11.55
CA LYS A 56 4.43 9.69 -11.34
C LYS A 56 3.74 8.49 -10.70
N ILE A 57 2.98 8.70 -9.62
CA ILE A 57 2.20 7.63 -8.97
C ILE A 57 1.22 7.00 -9.96
N SER A 58 0.56 7.80 -10.78
CA SER A 58 -0.34 7.30 -11.82
C SER A 58 0.38 6.46 -12.87
N LEU A 59 1.59 6.88 -13.27
CA LEU A 59 2.44 6.11 -14.18
C LEU A 59 2.91 4.81 -13.54
N ASP A 60 3.35 4.82 -12.29
CA ASP A 60 3.77 3.60 -11.59
C ASP A 60 2.61 2.61 -11.46
N ARG A 61 1.39 3.11 -11.23
CA ARG A 61 0.15 2.30 -11.20
C ARG A 61 -0.26 1.73 -12.56
N THR A 62 0.39 2.09 -13.66
CA THR A 62 0.22 1.39 -14.94
C THR A 62 0.89 0.01 -14.95
N SER A 63 1.92 -0.19 -14.11
CA SER A 63 2.52 -1.49 -13.88
C SER A 63 1.81 -2.17 -12.71
N ILE A 64 0.94 -3.12 -13.04
CA ILE A 64 0.15 -3.83 -12.03
C ILE A 64 0.98 -4.96 -11.46
N THR A 65 1.38 -4.83 -10.20
CA THR A 65 2.12 -5.84 -9.44
C THR A 65 1.30 -6.39 -8.29
N ALA A 66 1.61 -7.61 -7.88
CA ALA A 66 0.93 -8.27 -6.78
C ALA A 66 1.57 -7.91 -5.43
N PRO A 67 0.77 -7.58 -4.39
CA PRO A 67 1.32 -7.28 -3.07
C PRO A 67 1.77 -8.54 -2.32
N ILE A 68 1.37 -9.73 -2.78
CA ILE A 68 1.67 -11.02 -2.17
C ILE A 68 2.42 -11.92 -3.13
N ALA A 69 3.38 -12.68 -2.58
CA ALA A 69 3.99 -13.79 -3.30
C ALA A 69 3.02 -14.98 -3.33
N GLY A 70 3.05 -15.72 -4.43
CA GLY A 70 2.19 -16.88 -4.58
C GLY A 70 2.17 -17.40 -6.00
N ARG A 71 1.21 -18.28 -6.27
CA ARG A 71 0.97 -18.81 -7.61
C ARG A 71 -0.17 -18.03 -8.26
N ILE A 72 0.09 -17.56 -9.48
CA ILE A 72 -0.91 -16.87 -10.31
C ILE A 72 -1.88 -17.88 -10.92
N ASP A 73 -3.18 -17.61 -10.84
CA ASP A 73 -4.23 -18.32 -11.58
C ASP A 73 -4.33 -17.81 -13.03
N LYS A 74 -5.21 -18.40 -13.84
CA LYS A 74 -5.46 -17.91 -15.20
C LYS A 74 -5.93 -16.46 -15.18
N SER A 75 -5.39 -15.65 -16.10
CA SER A 75 -5.89 -14.30 -16.36
C SER A 75 -7.36 -14.38 -16.82
N THR A 76 -8.21 -13.56 -16.22
CA THR A 76 -9.62 -13.43 -16.63
C THR A 76 -9.76 -12.56 -17.89
N LEU A 77 -8.71 -11.80 -18.22
CA LEU A 77 -8.67 -10.84 -19.32
C LEU A 77 -7.65 -11.23 -20.38
N THR A 78 -7.92 -10.77 -21.59
CA THR A 78 -7.03 -10.92 -22.75
C THR A 78 -6.09 -9.71 -22.87
N PRO A 79 -4.90 -9.89 -23.46
CA PRO A 79 -4.04 -8.76 -23.81
C PRO A 79 -4.77 -7.76 -24.71
N GLY A 80 -4.71 -6.47 -24.36
CA GLY A 80 -5.39 -5.40 -25.10
C GLY A 80 -6.83 -5.12 -24.63
N ALA A 81 -7.34 -5.84 -23.63
CA ALA A 81 -8.59 -5.48 -22.98
C ALA A 81 -8.48 -4.14 -22.25
N LEU A 82 -9.52 -3.30 -22.36
CA LEU A 82 -9.62 -2.07 -21.58
C LEU A 82 -9.91 -2.41 -20.12
N VAL A 83 -9.11 -1.88 -19.22
CA VAL A 83 -9.28 -2.00 -17.77
C VAL A 83 -9.54 -0.63 -17.18
N THR A 84 -10.44 -0.56 -16.20
CA THR A 84 -10.75 0.69 -15.50
C THR A 84 -10.33 0.60 -14.03
N ALA A 85 -9.99 1.75 -13.44
CA ALA A 85 -9.74 1.82 -12.01
C ALA A 85 -10.99 1.41 -11.24
N ASN A 86 -10.84 0.54 -10.25
CA ASN A 86 -11.92 0.03 -9.38
C ASN A 86 -13.01 -0.80 -10.09
N GLN A 87 -12.70 -1.46 -11.20
CA GLN A 87 -13.62 -2.46 -11.76
C GLN A 87 -13.82 -3.64 -10.81
N GLU A 88 -15.04 -4.20 -10.77
CA GLU A 88 -15.36 -5.37 -9.93
C GLU A 88 -14.64 -6.64 -10.41
N THR A 89 -14.35 -6.71 -11.70
CA THR A 89 -13.68 -7.86 -12.32
C THR A 89 -12.19 -7.87 -11.99
N VAL A 90 -11.78 -8.83 -11.17
CA VAL A 90 -10.37 -9.09 -10.88
C VAL A 90 -9.62 -9.47 -12.16
N LEU A 91 -8.42 -8.93 -12.35
CA LEU A 91 -7.57 -9.24 -13.51
C LEU A 91 -7.02 -10.67 -13.45
N THR A 92 -6.59 -11.07 -12.26
CA THR A 92 -6.09 -12.40 -11.93
C THR A 92 -6.17 -12.58 -10.41
N THR A 93 -6.12 -13.84 -9.99
CA THR A 93 -6.05 -14.20 -8.57
C THR A 93 -4.68 -14.78 -8.29
N ILE A 94 -4.04 -14.32 -7.22
CA ILE A 94 -2.79 -14.92 -6.74
C ILE A 94 -3.10 -15.59 -5.41
N ARG A 95 -2.77 -16.87 -5.32
CA ARG A 95 -2.95 -17.66 -4.10
C ARG A 95 -1.58 -17.86 -3.46
N SER A 96 -1.44 -17.44 -2.21
CA SER A 96 -0.26 -17.86 -1.44
C SER A 96 -0.37 -19.35 -1.18
N LEU A 97 0.72 -20.07 -1.46
CA LEU A 97 0.87 -21.49 -1.15
C LEU A 97 1.61 -21.71 0.16
N ASP A 98 2.03 -20.64 0.84
CA ASP A 98 2.72 -20.71 2.13
C ASP A 98 2.29 -19.52 3.01
N PRO A 99 1.61 -19.75 4.15
CA PRO A 99 1.15 -21.03 4.69
C PRO A 99 -0.11 -21.55 3.97
N ILE A 100 -0.32 -22.88 3.98
CA ILE A 100 -1.58 -23.52 3.56
C ILE A 100 -2.47 -23.71 4.79
N ASN A 101 -3.68 -23.17 4.75
CA ASN A 101 -4.71 -23.42 5.75
C ASN A 101 -5.59 -24.60 5.34
N VAL A 102 -5.94 -25.44 6.30
CA VAL A 102 -6.84 -26.60 6.10
C VAL A 102 -8.01 -26.48 7.05
N ASP A 103 -9.20 -26.24 6.51
CA ASP A 103 -10.43 -26.18 7.28
C ASP A 103 -10.97 -27.61 7.51
N VAL A 104 -11.10 -28.00 8.79
CA VAL A 104 -11.59 -29.32 9.19
C VAL A 104 -12.95 -29.18 9.86
N THR A 105 -13.99 -29.77 9.26
CA THR A 105 -15.33 -29.83 9.86
C THR A 105 -15.45 -31.06 10.77
N GLN A 106 -15.54 -30.84 12.08
CA GLN A 106 -15.77 -31.89 13.08
C GLN A 106 -17.18 -31.78 13.67
N SER A 107 -17.81 -32.92 13.93
CA SER A 107 -19.08 -32.95 14.65
C SER A 107 -18.89 -32.56 16.11
N SER A 108 -19.88 -31.92 16.72
CA SER A 108 -19.83 -31.47 18.12
C SER A 108 -19.48 -32.62 19.08
N THR A 109 -20.00 -33.82 18.82
CA THR A 109 -19.72 -35.03 19.60
C THR A 109 -18.25 -35.45 19.52
N ASN A 110 -17.66 -35.39 18.33
CA ASN A 110 -16.25 -35.72 18.16
C ASN A 110 -15.32 -34.67 18.77
N LEU A 111 -15.74 -33.39 18.76
CA LEU A 111 -14.99 -32.33 19.42
C LEU A 111 -15.00 -32.49 20.95
N LEU A 112 -16.12 -32.94 21.53
CA LEU A 112 -16.21 -33.31 22.95
C LEU A 112 -15.32 -34.52 23.27
N ASN A 113 -15.36 -35.57 22.45
CA ASN A 113 -14.49 -36.74 22.60
C ASN A 113 -13.01 -36.37 22.48
N LEU A 114 -12.65 -35.47 21.56
CA LEU A 114 -11.29 -34.97 21.40
C LEU A 114 -10.84 -34.18 22.63
N ARG A 115 -11.68 -33.29 23.15
CA ARG A 115 -11.44 -32.55 24.42
C ARG A 115 -11.28 -33.49 25.61
N GLN A 116 -12.06 -34.57 25.64
CA GLN A 116 -11.96 -35.58 26.69
C GLN A 116 -10.65 -36.37 26.58
N ALA A 117 -10.26 -36.81 25.38
CA ALA A 117 -8.98 -37.48 25.14
C ALA A 117 -7.75 -36.60 25.44
N ILE A 118 -7.89 -35.29 25.25
CA ILE A 118 -6.94 -34.25 25.66
C ILE A 118 -6.82 -34.18 27.19
N ASN A 119 -7.95 -34.08 27.91
CA ASN A 119 -7.97 -34.02 29.38
C ASN A 119 -7.48 -35.32 30.02
N GLU A 120 -7.68 -36.45 29.35
CA GLU A 120 -7.19 -37.77 29.76
C GLU A 120 -5.70 -38.00 29.43
N GLY A 121 -5.00 -37.01 28.87
CA GLY A 121 -3.53 -37.05 28.67
C GLY A 121 -3.05 -37.96 27.54
N ARG A 122 -3.95 -38.47 26.69
CA ARG A 122 -3.59 -39.36 25.56
C ARG A 122 -2.99 -38.62 24.36
N LEU A 123 -3.14 -37.29 24.32
CA LEU A 123 -2.61 -36.42 23.27
C LEU A 123 -1.60 -35.44 23.87
N LYS A 124 -0.36 -35.48 23.39
CA LYS A 124 0.71 -34.58 23.84
C LYS A 124 0.65 -33.27 23.07
N PHE A 125 0.46 -32.18 23.80
CA PHE A 125 0.56 -30.83 23.26
C PHE A 125 2.02 -30.43 23.09
N SER A 126 2.33 -29.75 21.98
CA SER A 126 3.54 -28.95 21.86
C SER A 126 3.14 -27.49 22.09
N GLY A 127 2.78 -27.15 23.35
CA GLY A 127 2.27 -25.82 23.74
C GLY A 127 0.75 -25.66 23.62
N THR A 128 0.26 -24.51 23.14
CA THR A 128 -1.20 -24.27 22.94
C THR A 128 -1.77 -24.98 21.70
N ASN A 129 -0.91 -25.55 20.85
CA ASN A 129 -1.27 -26.06 19.54
C ASN A 129 -1.09 -27.59 19.47
N VAL A 130 -2.01 -28.26 18.78
CA VAL A 130 -1.93 -29.71 18.54
C VAL A 130 -1.17 -29.94 17.22
N SER A 131 -0.09 -30.72 17.27
CA SER A 131 0.63 -31.09 16.04
C SER A 131 -0.21 -32.03 15.19
N VAL A 132 -0.49 -31.64 13.96
CA VAL A 132 -1.25 -32.45 13.01
C VAL A 132 -0.43 -32.86 11.81
N LYS A 133 -0.73 -34.06 11.30
CA LYS A 133 -0.21 -34.54 10.03
C LYS A 133 -1.36 -34.63 9.04
N LEU A 134 -1.16 -34.02 7.87
CA LEU A 134 -2.10 -34.14 6.78
C LEU A 134 -1.80 -35.44 6.02
N LYS A 135 -2.81 -36.30 5.86
CA LYS A 135 -2.75 -37.42 4.93
C LYS A 135 -3.46 -36.98 3.64
N LEU A 136 -2.74 -37.04 2.53
CA LEU A 136 -3.25 -36.72 1.21
C LEU A 136 -4.20 -37.83 0.71
N ASP A 137 -5.00 -37.49 -0.30
CA ASP A 137 -5.96 -38.39 -0.94
C ASP A 137 -5.31 -39.66 -1.52
N ASN A 138 -4.08 -39.54 -2.01
CA ASN A 138 -3.25 -40.63 -2.52
C ASN A 138 -2.70 -41.55 -1.41
N GLY A 139 -3.07 -41.32 -0.15
CA GLY A 139 -2.65 -42.11 1.00
C GLY A 139 -1.29 -41.73 1.59
N THR A 140 -0.54 -40.83 0.95
CA THR A 140 0.76 -40.37 1.44
C THR A 140 0.61 -39.32 2.53
N ILE A 141 1.53 -39.30 3.50
CA ILE A 141 1.55 -38.31 4.56
C ILE A 141 2.35 -37.10 4.07
N TYR A 142 1.77 -35.91 4.20
CA TYR A 142 2.47 -34.68 3.87
C TYR A 142 3.69 -34.50 4.79
N ALA A 143 4.85 -34.19 4.21
CA ALA A 143 6.12 -34.20 4.93
C ALA A 143 6.19 -33.15 6.05
N GLN A 144 5.44 -32.05 5.91
CA GLN A 144 5.41 -30.98 6.90
C GLN A 144 4.32 -31.23 7.94
N ASN A 145 4.66 -31.02 9.22
CA ASN A 145 3.69 -31.06 10.30
C ASN A 145 2.98 -29.71 10.39
N GLY A 146 1.64 -29.74 10.44
CA GLY A 146 0.81 -28.57 10.69
C GLY A 146 0.57 -28.34 12.18
N LYS A 147 -0.07 -27.21 12.48
CA LYS A 147 -0.55 -26.86 13.81
C LYS A 147 -2.06 -26.62 13.72
N LEU A 148 -2.82 -27.25 14.62
CA LEU A 148 -4.23 -26.96 14.91
C LEU A 148 -4.33 -25.93 16.04
#